data_AF-A0A353WT10-F1
#
_entry.id   AF-A0A353WT10-F1
#
_cell.length_a   1.000
_cell.length_b   1.000
_cell.length_c   1.000
_cell.angle_alpha   90.00
_cell.angle_beta   90.00
_cell.angle_gamma   90.00
#
_symmetry.space_group_name_H-M   'P 1'
#
loop_
_entity.id
_entity.type
_entity.pdbx_description
1 polymer ?
#
loop_
_entity_poly.entity_id
_entity_poly.type
_entity_poly.pdbx_seq_one_letter_code
_entity_poly.pdbx_strand_id
1 'polypeptide(L)'
;MKYDTIRDIFCADACLVFIVTGVICAALRWFHMCRPYDKEEKYFYPARKFVAAAYLVMSFLQIPYFLFPSDAAVMKYIEIVGI
;
A
#
# COMPACT_ATOMS: atom_id res chain seq x y z
N MET A 1 -7.88 17.77 1.35
CA MET A 1 -8.66 16.75 2.05
C MET A 1 -10.00 17.33 2.39
N LYS A 2 -11.07 16.64 2.02
CA LYS A 2 -12.44 17.03 2.36
C LYS A 2 -13.06 15.84 3.09
N TYR A 3 -13.19 15.99 4.41
CA TYR A 3 -13.79 15.00 5.29
C TYR A 3 -15.03 15.62 5.88
N ASP A 4 -16.19 15.21 5.39
CA ASP A 4 -17.46 15.84 5.75
C ASP A 4 -18.17 15.04 6.87
N THR A 5 -17.83 13.76 7.04
CA THR A 5 -18.43 12.88 8.05
C THR A 5 -17.38 12.14 8.90
N ILE A 6 -17.80 11.68 10.09
CA ILE A 6 -16.98 10.82 10.96
C ILE A 6 -16.56 9.53 10.22
N ARG A 7 -17.44 9.00 9.37
CA ARG A 7 -17.13 7.84 8.52
C ARG A 7 -15.96 8.14 7.59
N ASP A 8 -15.95 9.30 6.96
CA ASP A 8 -14.88 9.69 6.04
C ASP A 8 -13.52 9.76 6.75
N ILE A 9 -13.50 10.24 7.99
CA ILE A 9 -12.30 10.27 8.83
C ILE A 9 -11.81 8.85 9.13
N PHE A 10 -12.68 7.95 9.61
CA PHE A 10 -12.27 6.57 9.90
C PHE A 10 -11.78 5.82 8.66
N CYS A 11 -12.45 6.00 7.53
CA CYS A 11 -12.08 5.43 6.25
C CYS A 11 -10.72 5.95 5.75
N ALA A 12 -10.51 7.27 5.82
CA ALA A 12 -9.24 7.88 5.45
C ALA A 12 -8.10 7.45 6.38
N ASP A 13 -8.32 7.40 7.70
CA ASP A 13 -7.33 6.94 8.67
C ASP A 13 -6.94 5.48 8.43
N ALA A 14 -7.91 4.61 8.14
CA ALA A 14 -7.64 3.21 7.80
C ALA A 14 -6.76 3.10 6.54
N CYS A 15 -7.04 3.91 5.51
CA CYS A 15 -6.21 3.97 4.31
C CYS A 15 -4.82 4.54 4.59
N LEU A 16 -4.69 5.54 5.46
CA LEU A 16 -3.39 6.07 5.86
C LEU A 16 -2.54 5.00 6.57
N VAL A 17 -3.15 4.25 7.50
CA VAL A 17 -2.49 3.11 8.17
C VAL A 17 -2.05 2.07 7.15
N PHE A 18 -2.91 1.75 6.17
CA PHE A 18 -2.59 0.81 5.11
C PHE A 18 -1.41 1.29 4.25
N ILE A 19 -1.43 2.55 3.81
CA ILE A 19 -0.37 3.18 3.01
C ILE A 19 0.96 3.14 3.77
N VAL A 20 0.99 3.62 5.00
CA VAL A 20 2.22 3.69 5.80
C VAL A 20 2.77 2.29 6.07
N THR A 21 1.92 1.36 6.50
CA THR A 21 2.32 -0.02 6.77
C THR A 21 2.84 -0.71 5.51
N GLY A 22 2.14 -0.55 4.39
CA GLY A 22 2.55 -1.16 3.12
C GLY A 22 3.86 -0.58 2.57
N VAL A 23 4.09 0.73 2.71
CA VAL A 23 5.39 1.36 2.36
C VAL A 23 6.52 0.83 3.24
N ILE A 24 6.30 0.70 4.56
CA ILE A 24 7.30 0.13 5.48
C ILE A 24 7.58 -1.33 5.12
N CYS A 25 6.55 -2.14 4.89
CA CYS A 25 6.68 -3.54 4.49
C CYS A 25 7.43 -3.67 3.17
N ALA A 26 7.15 -2.83 2.18
CA ALA A 26 7.86 -2.80 0.91
C ALA A 26 9.33 -2.47 1.11
N ALA A 27 9.65 -1.45 1.90
CA ALA A 27 11.03 -1.05 2.19
C ALA A 27 11.80 -2.18 2.89
N LEU A 28 11.24 -2.75 3.96
CA LEU A 28 11.84 -3.88 4.66
C LEU A 28 12.05 -5.06 3.71
N ARG A 29 11.04 -5.42 2.90
CA ARG A 29 11.17 -6.52 1.96
C ARG A 29 12.20 -6.24 0.87
N TRP A 30 12.38 -4.98 0.46
CA TRP A 30 13.35 -4.62 -0.57
C TRP A 30 14.79 -4.63 -0.06
N PHE A 31 15.03 -4.05 1.11
CA PHE A 31 16.36 -3.77 1.65
C PHE A 31 16.87 -4.80 2.65
N HIS A 32 15.99 -5.54 3.32
CA HIS A 32 16.40 -6.54 4.30
C HIS A 32 16.52 -7.94 3.68
N MET A 33 17.68 -8.55 3.90
CA MET A 33 17.94 -9.96 3.68
C MET A 33 18.76 -10.49 4.85
N CYS A 34 18.42 -11.67 5.33
CA CYS A 34 19.17 -12.31 6.41
C CYS A 34 20.53 -12.78 5.89
N ARG A 35 21.60 -12.52 6.64
CA ARG A 35 22.90 -13.14 6.36
C ARG A 35 22.85 -14.63 6.74
N PRO A 36 23.50 -15.53 5.99
CA PRO A 36 24.35 -15.28 4.81
C PRO A 36 23.60 -15.33 3.47
N TYR A 37 22.27 -15.40 3.48
CA TYR A 37 21.43 -15.58 2.30
C TYR A 37 21.40 -14.35 1.37
N ASP A 38 21.83 -13.19 1.87
CA ASP A 38 22.05 -11.97 1.10
C ASP A 38 23.10 -12.13 -0.01
N LYS A 39 24.03 -13.09 0.11
CA LYS A 39 25.08 -13.37 -0.89
C LYS A 39 24.54 -13.93 -2.20
N GLU A 40 23.43 -14.67 -2.15
CA GLU A 40 22.79 -15.30 -3.32
C GLU A 40 21.31 -14.92 -3.38
N GLU A 41 21.05 -13.61 -3.37
CA GLU A 41 19.71 -13.05 -3.20
C GLU A 41 18.67 -13.55 -4.20
N LYS A 42 19.09 -13.83 -5.44
CA LYS A 42 18.19 -14.29 -6.51
C LYS A 42 17.75 -15.73 -6.31
N TYR A 43 18.58 -16.54 -5.66
CA TYR A 43 18.29 -17.94 -5.36
C TYR A 43 17.39 -18.06 -4.13
N PHE A 44 17.75 -17.37 -3.03
CA PHE A 44 17.01 -17.46 -1.77
C PHE A 44 15.74 -16.58 -1.74
N TYR A 45 15.70 -15.49 -2.51
CA TYR A 45 14.58 -14.53 -2.52
C TYR A 45 14.14 -14.13 -3.95
N PRO A 46 13.80 -15.08 -4.83
CA PRO A 46 13.54 -14.82 -6.26
C PRO A 46 12.40 -13.82 -6.49
N ALA A 47 11.38 -13.82 -5.63
CA ALA A 47 10.22 -12.94 -5.75
C ALA A 47 10.31 -11.65 -4.92
N ARG A 48 11.46 -11.35 -4.28
CA ARG A 48 11.59 -10.25 -3.31
C ARG A 48 11.08 -8.91 -3.85
N LYS A 49 11.60 -8.54 -5.02
CA LYS A 49 11.30 -7.26 -5.68
C LYS A 49 9.84 -7.20 -6.16
N PHE A 50 9.31 -8.32 -6.63
CA PHE A 50 7.91 -8.41 -7.03
C PHE A 50 6.96 -8.23 -5.83
N VAL A 51 7.24 -8.90 -4.72
CA VAL A 51 6.44 -8.79 -3.49
C VAL A 51 6.53 -7.37 -2.91
N ALA A 52 7.71 -6.76 -2.89
CA ALA A 52 7.88 -5.38 -2.44
C ALA A 52 7.16 -4.38 -3.36
N ALA A 53 7.18 -4.59 -4.69
CA ALA A 53 6.40 -3.80 -5.63
C ALA A 53 4.88 -3.97 -5.40
N ALA A 54 4.41 -5.19 -5.12
CA ALA A 54 3.01 -5.42 -4.78
C ALA A 54 2.57 -4.65 -3.53
N TYR A 55 3.38 -4.65 -2.46
CA TYR A 55 3.11 -3.83 -1.27
C TYR A 55 3.02 -2.33 -1.60
N LEU A 56 3.91 -1.79 -2.44
CA LEU A 56 3.85 -0.39 -2.86
C LEU A 56 2.62 -0.09 -3.71
N VAL A 57 2.32 -0.91 -4.71
CA VAL A 57 1.15 -0.71 -5.59
C VAL A 57 -0.13 -0.72 -4.77
N MET A 58 -0.34 -1.74 -3.94
CA MET A 58 -1.54 -1.81 -3.09
C MET A 58 -1.66 -0.63 -2.13
N SER A 59 -0.55 -0.08 -1.65
CA SER A 59 -0.52 1.13 -0.83
C SER A 59 -0.95 2.35 -1.64
N PHE A 60 -0.34 2.58 -2.79
CA PHE A 60 -0.61 3.76 -3.62
C PHE A 60 -2.01 3.77 -4.22
N LEU A 61 -2.60 2.60 -4.45
CA LEU A 61 -3.99 2.52 -4.89
C LEU A 61 -4.98 3.11 -3.87
N GLN A 62 -4.61 3.25 -2.59
CA GLN A 62 -5.46 3.87 -1.56
C GLN A 62 -5.43 5.40 -1.55
N ILE A 63 -4.45 6.03 -2.20
CA ILE A 63 -4.22 7.49 -2.13
C ILE A 63 -5.47 8.29 -2.54
N PRO A 64 -6.17 7.96 -3.64
CA PRO A 64 -7.36 8.73 -4.04
C PRO A 64 -8.44 8.75 -2.95
N TYR A 65 -8.65 7.61 -2.28
CA TYR A 65 -9.64 7.50 -1.20
C TYR A 65 -9.21 8.18 0.09
N PHE A 66 -7.92 8.12 0.43
CA PHE A 66 -7.38 8.90 1.54
C PHE A 66 -7.60 10.42 1.36
N LEU A 67 -7.43 10.93 0.14
CA LEU A 67 -7.54 12.36 -0.13
C LEU A 67 -8.99 12.84 -0.29
N PHE A 68 -9.84 12.01 -0.89
CA PHE A 68 -11.22 12.34 -1.28
C PHE A 68 -12.19 11.15 -1.06
N PRO A 69 -12.44 10.74 0.21
CA PRO A 69 -13.18 9.52 0.53
C PRO A 69 -14.66 9.53 0.12
N SER A 70 -15.26 10.69 -0.08
CA SER A 70 -16.68 10.84 -0.45
C SER A 70 -16.88 11.26 -1.91
N ASP A 71 -15.81 11.34 -2.70
CA ASP A 71 -15.88 11.75 -4.10
C ASP A 71 -16.43 10.61 -4.98
N ALA A 72 -17.42 10.91 -5.81
CA ALA A 72 -18.10 9.91 -6.62
C ALA A 72 -17.18 9.22 -7.64
N ALA A 73 -16.18 9.94 -8.19
CA ALA A 73 -15.21 9.35 -9.10
C ALA A 73 -14.24 8.42 -8.36
N VAL A 74 -13.88 8.76 -7.12
CA VAL A 74 -13.04 7.92 -6.27
C VAL A 74 -13.77 6.65 -5.83
N MET A 75 -15.05 6.75 -5.47
CA MET A 75 -15.88 5.56 -5.15
C MET A 75 -15.96 4.60 -6.34
N LYS A 76 -16.17 5.13 -7.55
CA LYS A 76 -16.17 4.33 -8.79
C LYS A 76 -14.80 3.73 -9.10
N TYR A 77 -13.72 4.45 -8.81
CA TYR A 77 -12.35 3.94 -8.94
C TYR A 77 -12.13 2.73 -8.02
N ILE A 78 -12.58 2.79 -6.77
CA ILE A 78 -12.47 1.66 -5.83
C ILE A 78 -13.22 0.43 -6.36
N GLU A 79 -14.44 0.61 -6.85
CA GLU A 79 -15.23 -0.48 -7.45
C GLU A 79 -14.50 -1.15 -8.63
N ILE A 80 -13.83 -0.37 -9.48
CA ILE A 80 -13.09 -0.88 -10.65
C ILE A 80 -11.83 -1.63 -10.21
N VAL A 81 -11.10 -1.11 -9.24
CA VAL A 81 -9.84 -1.69 -8.77
C VAL A 81 -10.08 -2.89 -7.84
N GLY A 82 -11.30 -3.04 -7.31
CA GLY A 82 -11.70 -4.18 -6.48
C GLY A 82 -11.06 -4.16 -5.10
N ILE A 83 -10.90 -2.97 -4.52
CA ILE A 83 -10.35 -2.74 -3.19
C ILE A 83 -11.48 -2.60 -2.17
#